data_AF-A0A520ZU27-F1
#
_entry.id   AF-A0A520ZU27-F1
#
_cell.length_a   1.000
_cell.length_b   1.000
_cell.length_c   1.000
_cell.angle_alpha   90.00
_cell.angle_beta   90.00
_cell.angle_gamma   90.00
#
_symmetry.space_group_name_H-M   'P 1'
#
loop_
_entity.id
_entity.type
_entity.pdbx_description
1 polymer ?
#
loop_
_entity_poly.entity_id
_entity_poly.type
_entity_poly.pdbx_seq_one_letter_code
_entity_poly.pdbx_strand_id
1 'polypeptide(L)'
;MGQIENMRIHFYGVQGSGSVFPSCEERQAFREESEIDLLRQLFARLAGMAHEDGTIHTSVTQILGDEINRKSLRAFRNSFDLPELPVFGGWTTCFRIETADGYDIV
;
A
#
# COMPACT_ATOMS: atom_id res chain seq x y z
N MET A 1 -6.95 -33.40 35.13
CA MET A 1 -6.36 -33.06 33.81
C MET A 1 -7.08 -33.92 32.78
N GLY A 2 -8.09 -33.37 32.11
CA GLY A 2 -8.91 -34.13 31.16
C GLY A 2 -8.19 -34.27 29.83
N GLN A 3 -8.06 -35.50 29.33
CA GLN A 3 -7.60 -35.80 27.98
C GLN A 3 -8.58 -35.20 26.96
N ILE A 4 -8.08 -34.35 26.06
CA ILE A 4 -8.85 -33.88 24.90
C ILE A 4 -8.85 -35.03 23.90
N GLU A 5 -9.93 -35.82 23.87
CA GLU A 5 -9.95 -37.05 23.07
C GLU A 5 -10.17 -36.84 21.58
N ASN A 6 -10.76 -35.72 21.11
CA ASN A 6 -10.84 -35.41 19.67
C ASN A 6 -11.10 -33.91 19.45
N MET A 7 -10.19 -33.21 18.77
CA MET A 7 -10.41 -31.84 18.29
C MET A 7 -10.58 -31.88 16.77
N ARG A 8 -11.70 -31.36 16.27
CA ARG A 8 -11.95 -31.26 14.82
C ARG A 8 -11.73 -29.82 14.38
N ILE A 9 -10.70 -29.64 13.56
CA ILE A 9 -10.38 -28.34 12.95
C ILE A 9 -10.93 -28.36 11.53
N HIS A 10 -11.88 -27.47 11.26
CA HIS A 10 -12.44 -27.28 9.93
C HIS A 10 -11.76 -26.07 9.27
N PHE A 11 -10.97 -26.35 8.23
CA PHE A 11 -10.43 -25.33 7.35
C PHE A 11 -11.48 -25.01 6.29
N TYR A 12 -12.06 -23.82 6.37
CA TYR A 12 -12.86 -23.31 5.28
C TYR A 12 -11.93 -22.58 4.32
N GLY A 13 -11.63 -23.23 3.19
CA GLY A 13 -11.17 -22.49 2.03
C GLY A 13 -12.30 -21.52 1.65
N VAL A 14 -12.09 -20.22 1.83
CA VAL A 14 -13.02 -19.22 1.32
C VAL A 14 -12.97 -19.29 -0.20
N GLN A 15 -13.91 -20.03 -0.78
CA GLN A 15 -14.30 -19.92 -2.18
C GLN A 15 -15.13 -18.63 -2.36
N GLY A 16 -14.56 -17.51 -1.92
CA GLY A 16 -15.27 -16.27 -1.60
C GLY A 16 -14.38 -15.05 -1.68
N SER A 17 -13.44 -15.06 -2.62
CA SER A 17 -13.00 -13.90 -3.39
C SER A 17 -12.14 -14.53 -4.45
N GLY A 18 -12.57 -14.47 -5.72
CA GLY A 18 -11.62 -14.75 -6.80
C GLY A 18 -10.43 -13.88 -6.49
N SER A 19 -9.27 -14.49 -6.23
CA SER A 19 -8.06 -13.73 -6.03
C SER A 19 -7.75 -13.13 -7.39
N VAL A 20 -8.37 -11.99 -7.68
CA VAL A 20 -7.98 -11.14 -8.81
C VAL A 20 -6.68 -10.52 -8.34
N PHE A 21 -5.65 -11.34 -8.33
CA PHE A 21 -4.30 -10.85 -8.34
C PHE A 21 -4.19 -10.14 -9.68
N PRO A 22 -3.99 -8.82 -9.70
CA PRO A 22 -3.70 -8.16 -10.95
C PRO A 22 -2.48 -8.84 -11.56
N SER A 23 -2.57 -9.03 -12.87
CA SER A 23 -1.45 -9.43 -13.69
C SER A 23 -0.24 -8.53 -13.43
N CYS A 24 0.95 -9.01 -13.81
CA CYS A 24 2.14 -8.15 -13.79
C CYS A 24 1.93 -6.85 -14.59
N GLU A 25 1.20 -6.94 -15.70
CA GLU A 25 0.85 -5.81 -16.57
C GLU A 25 -0.03 -4.79 -15.87
N GLU A 26 -1.12 -5.23 -15.21
CA GLU A 26 -2.01 -4.33 -14.46
C GLU A 26 -1.29 -3.64 -13.29
N ARG A 27 -0.38 -4.36 -12.60
CA ARG A 27 0.44 -3.76 -11.53
C ARG A 27 1.43 -2.74 -12.08
N GLN A 28 1.98 -2.98 -13.26
CA GLN A 28 2.89 -2.07 -13.90
C GLN A 28 2.16 -0.81 -14.39
N ALA A 29 1.01 -0.97 -15.06
CA ALA A 29 0.19 0.15 -15.51
C ALA A 29 -0.25 1.06 -14.35
N PHE A 30 -0.66 0.49 -13.21
CA PHE A 30 -0.99 1.29 -12.03
C PHE A 30 0.21 2.05 -11.47
N ARG A 31 1.41 1.43 -11.47
CA ARG A 31 2.64 2.11 -11.03
C ARG A 31 2.99 3.27 -11.96
N GLU A 32 2.93 3.05 -13.27
CA GLU A 32 3.21 4.07 -14.29
C GLU A 32 2.24 5.26 -14.13
N GLU A 33 0.94 5.01 -13.93
CA GLU A 33 -0.04 6.06 -13.69
C GLU A 33 0.26 6.84 -12.40
N SER A 34 0.60 6.13 -11.31
CA SER A 34 0.97 6.77 -10.05
C SER A 34 2.25 7.60 -10.16
N GLU A 35 3.21 7.17 -10.99
CA GLU A 35 4.44 7.91 -11.28
C GLU A 35 4.16 9.17 -12.11
N ILE A 36 3.29 9.09 -13.12
CA ILE A 36 2.84 10.24 -13.90
C ILE A 36 2.14 11.26 -13.00
N ASP A 37 1.28 10.80 -12.09
CA ASP A 37 0.59 11.71 -11.17
C ASP A 37 1.54 12.40 -10.19
N LEU A 38 2.55 11.67 -9.69
CA LEU A 38 3.62 12.28 -8.89
C LEU A 38 4.37 13.35 -9.69
N LEU A 39 4.75 13.08 -10.94
CA LEU A 39 5.41 14.07 -11.79
C LEU A 39 4.51 15.29 -12.02
N ARG A 40 3.22 15.08 -12.28
CA ARG A 40 2.24 16.16 -12.45
C ARG A 40 2.17 17.06 -11.23
N GLN A 41 2.03 16.49 -10.04
CA GLN A 41 1.98 17.26 -8.79
C GLN A 41 3.31 17.94 -8.47
N LEU A 42 4.44 17.28 -8.75
CA LEU A 42 5.77 17.86 -8.60
C LEU A 42 5.95 19.10 -9.46
N PHE A 43 5.66 19.00 -10.76
CA PHE A 43 5.81 20.14 -11.68
C PHE A 43 4.81 21.25 -11.40
N ALA A 44 3.59 20.93 -10.95
CA ALA A 44 2.64 21.95 -10.49
C ALA A 44 3.17 22.71 -9.26
N ARG A 45 3.77 22.02 -8.30
CA ARG A 45 4.40 22.64 -7.13
C ARG A 45 5.61 23.51 -7.53
N LEU A 46 6.46 23.02 -8.42
CA LEU A 46 7.61 23.78 -8.94
C LEU A 46 7.15 25.03 -9.72
N ALA A 47 6.10 24.92 -10.52
CA ALA A 47 5.51 26.07 -11.21
C ALA A 47 4.96 27.12 -10.22
N GLY A 48 4.37 26.69 -9.10
CA GLY A 48 3.95 27.59 -8.02
C GLY A 48 5.10 28.31 -7.30
N MET A 49 6.35 27.84 -7.48
CA MET A 49 7.56 28.46 -6.94
C MET A 49 8.31 29.29 -8.00
N ALA A 50 7.87 29.26 -9.25
CA ALA A 50 8.53 29.98 -10.34
C ALA A 50 8.32 31.50 -10.20
N HIS A 51 9.35 32.26 -10.57
CA HIS A 51 9.27 33.70 -10.69
C HIS A 51 8.49 34.12 -11.95
N GLU A 52 8.25 35.41 -12.12
CA GLU A 52 7.51 35.97 -13.26
C GLU A 52 8.16 35.64 -14.62
N ASP A 53 9.46 35.35 -14.63
CA ASP A 53 10.23 34.93 -15.81
C ASP A 53 10.22 33.42 -16.07
N GLY A 54 9.50 32.64 -15.24
CA GLY A 54 9.41 31.19 -15.33
C GLY A 54 10.61 30.43 -14.77
N THR A 55 11.57 31.12 -14.14
CA THR A 55 12.73 30.48 -13.51
C THR A 55 12.47 30.13 -12.05
N ILE A 56 13.22 29.17 -11.51
CA ILE A 56 13.18 28.79 -10.10
C ILE A 56 14.54 29.10 -9.49
N HIS A 57 14.62 30.15 -8.67
CA HIS A 57 15.84 30.56 -7.96
C HIS A 57 15.87 30.03 -6.52
N THR A 58 15.69 28.72 -6.34
CA THR A 58 15.74 28.07 -5.03
C THR A 58 16.66 26.85 -5.07
N SER A 59 17.34 26.56 -3.95
CA SER A 59 18.20 25.39 -3.87
C SER A 59 17.38 24.10 -3.73
N VAL A 60 17.91 22.97 -4.19
CA VAL A 60 17.26 21.66 -4.01
C VAL A 60 17.00 21.35 -2.53
N THR A 61 17.90 21.76 -1.63
CA THR A 61 17.72 21.62 -0.18
C THR A 61 16.56 22.46 0.36
N GLN A 62 16.26 23.62 -0.22
CA GLN A 62 15.07 24.41 0.12
C GLN A 62 13.78 23.77 -0.41
N ILE A 63 13.82 23.13 -1.57
CA ILE A 63 12.66 22.38 -2.12
C ILE A 63 12.34 21.18 -1.25
N LEU A 64 13.36 20.40 -0.86
CA LEU A 64 13.21 19.20 -0.04
C LEU A 64 12.98 19.51 1.44
N GLY A 65 13.43 20.68 1.91
CA GLY A 65 13.44 21.08 3.32
C GLY A 65 14.55 20.42 4.17
N ASP A 66 15.44 19.63 3.55
CA ASP A 66 16.52 18.89 4.20
C ASP A 66 17.62 18.55 3.18
N GLU A 67 18.73 17.96 3.62
CA GLU A 67 19.78 17.43 2.76
C GLU A 67 19.28 16.31 1.84
N ILE A 68 19.91 16.14 0.67
CA ILE A 68 19.53 15.10 -0.29
C ILE A 68 19.95 13.73 0.25
N ASN A 69 18.98 12.99 0.79
CA ASN A 69 19.19 11.63 1.27
C ASN A 69 17.90 10.81 1.12
N ARG A 70 17.99 9.49 1.33
CA ARG A 70 16.83 8.59 1.15
C ARG A 70 15.65 8.95 2.05
N LYS A 71 15.91 9.44 3.26
CA LYS A 71 14.88 9.79 4.25
C LYS A 71 14.14 11.05 3.82
N SER A 72 14.86 12.10 3.41
CA SER A 72 14.27 13.35 2.95
C SER A 72 13.50 13.17 1.64
N LEU A 73 14.02 12.39 0.69
CA LEU A 73 13.31 12.06 -0.54
C LEU A 73 12.00 11.29 -0.27
N ARG A 74 12.00 10.37 0.69
CA ARG A 74 10.79 9.66 1.10
C ARG A 74 9.79 10.60 1.78
N ALA A 75 10.24 11.48 2.66
CA ALA A 75 9.39 12.48 3.30
C ALA A 75 8.78 13.44 2.27
N PHE A 76 9.58 13.89 1.30
CA PHE A 76 9.14 14.74 0.21
C PHE A 76 8.11 14.04 -0.68
N ARG A 77 8.35 12.79 -1.10
CA ARG A 77 7.37 11.96 -1.82
C ARG A 77 6.05 11.87 -1.05
N ASN A 78 6.11 11.64 0.26
CA ASN A 78 4.93 11.48 1.10
C ASN A 78 4.17 12.80 1.35
N SER A 79 4.71 13.94 0.92
CA SER A 79 3.99 15.22 0.97
C SER A 79 3.01 15.42 -0.20
N PHE A 80 3.07 14.55 -1.21
CA PHE A 80 2.13 14.53 -2.33
C PHE A 80 0.95 13.60 -2.02
N ASP A 81 -0.23 13.97 -2.51
CA ASP A 81 -1.45 13.18 -2.35
C ASP A 81 -1.51 12.13 -3.47
N LEU A 82 -0.76 11.04 -3.27
CA LEU A 82 -0.69 9.94 -4.23
C LEU A 82 -1.62 8.80 -3.81
N PRO A 83 -2.24 8.10 -4.77
CA PRO A 83 -3.01 6.90 -4.46
C PRO A 83 -2.10 5.86 -3.78
N GLU A 84 -2.57 5.27 -2.70
CA GLU A 84 -1.85 4.16 -2.06
C GLU A 84 -1.78 2.98 -3.02
N LEU A 85 -0.59 2.40 -3.16
CA LEU A 85 -0.41 1.19 -3.94
C LEU A 85 -1.19 0.05 -3.27
N PRO A 86 -2.14 -0.57 -3.96
CA PRO A 86 -2.90 -1.68 -3.40
C PRO A 86 -1.95 -2.82 -3.02
N VAL A 87 -2.08 -3.30 -1.78
CA VAL A 87 -1.37 -4.48 -1.29
C VAL A 87 -2.19 -5.71 -1.63
N PHE A 88 -1.73 -6.46 -2.63
CA PHE A 88 -2.37 -7.72 -3.02
C PHE A 88 -1.78 -8.87 -2.22
N GLY A 89 -2.61 -9.56 -1.43
CA GLY A 89 -2.22 -10.73 -0.65
C GLY A 89 -2.40 -10.54 0.86
N GLY A 90 -3.64 -10.66 1.32
CA GLY A 90 -3.94 -10.97 2.72
C GLY A 90 -4.34 -12.44 2.82
N TRP A 91 -3.67 -13.22 3.66
CA TRP A 91 -4.15 -14.56 4.02
C TRP A 91 -5.24 -14.40 5.06
N THR A 92 -6.49 -14.24 4.64
CA THR A 92 -7.62 -14.42 5.56
C THR A 92 -7.91 -15.92 5.66
N THR A 93 -7.19 -16.60 6.55
CA THR A 93 -7.51 -18.00 6.90
C THR A 93 -8.63 -17.98 7.92
N CYS A 94 -9.85 -18.30 7.48
CA CYS A 94 -10.96 -18.59 8.40
C CYS A 94 -10.82 -20.03 8.89
N PHE A 95 -10.81 -20.23 10.21
CA PHE A 95 -10.84 -21.54 10.83
C PHE A 95 -12.04 -21.62 11.78
N ARG A 96 -12.66 -22.79 11.88
CA ARG A 96 -13.65 -23.10 12.91
C ARG A 96 -13.10 -24.25 13.74
N ILE A 97 -13.14 -24.07 15.06
CA ILE A 97 -12.74 -25.11 16.01
C ILE A 97 -14.03 -25.64 16.63
N GLU A 98 -14.34 -26.89 16.34
CA GLU A 98 -15.42 -27.61 17.01
C GLU A 98 -14.84 -28.29 18.25
N THR A 99 -15.36 -27.95 19.42
CA THR A 99 -14.95 -28.53 20.71
C THR A 99 -15.67 -29.86 20.95
N ALA A 100 -15.10 -30.71 21.81
CA ALA A 100 -15.60 -32.08 22.04
C ALA A 100 -17.04 -32.16 22.60
N ASP A 101 -17.54 -31.06 23.15
CA ASP A 101 -18.90 -30.84 23.66
C ASP A 101 -19.87 -30.29 22.60
N GLY A 102 -19.43 -30.17 21.34
CA GLY A 102 -20.27 -29.79 20.20
C GLY A 102 -20.51 -28.29 20.05
N TYR A 103 -19.72 -27.45 20.73
CA TYR A 103 -19.76 -26.00 20.57
C TYR A 103 -18.75 -25.53 19.53
N ASP A 104 -19.08 -24.42 18.88
CA ASP A 104 -18.23 -23.79 17.89
C ASP A 104 -17.53 -22.57 18.46
N ILE A 105 -16.22 -22.48 18.24
CA ILE A 105 -15.45 -21.25 18.40
C ILE A 105 -15.18 -20.71 16.99
N VAL A 106 -15.73 -19.52 16.72
CA VAL A 106 -15.59 -18.78 15.46
C VAL A 106 -14.67 -17.58 15.66
#